data_AF-A0A286F637-F1
#
_entry.id   AF-A0A286F637-F1
#
_cell.length_a   1.000
_cell.length_b   1.000
_cell.length_c   1.000
_cell.angle_alpha   90.00
_cell.angle_beta   90.00
_cell.angle_gamma   90.00
#
_symmetry.space_group_name_H-M   'P 1'
#
loop_
_entity.id
_entity.type
_entity.pdbx_description
1 polymer ?
#
loop_
_entity_poly.entity_id
_entity_poly.type
_entity_poly.pdbx_seq_one_letter_code
_entity_poly.pdbx_strand_id
1 'polypeptide(L)' 'MKIDHEFKQNDLVILSNPQAAQELAAANPDIDWPVPVISQYGQRVHCWNSQRREFTITLSATEIRKID' A
#
# COMPACT_ATOMS: atom_id res chain seq x y z
N MET A 1 19.97 -3.59 12.03
CA MET A 1 19.16 -2.36 12.02
C MET A 1 17.76 -2.72 11.55
N LYS A 2 16.75 -2.62 12.41
CA LYS A 2 15.36 -2.67 11.92
C LYS A 2 15.13 -1.34 11.24
N ILE A 3 14.91 -1.36 9.93
CA ILE A 3 14.47 -0.17 9.21
C ILE A 3 12.99 -0.07 9.57
N ASP A 4 12.66 0.78 10.53
CA ASP A 4 11.27 1.17 10.79
C ASP A 4 10.81 2.00 9.59
N HIS A 5 10.26 1.32 8.58
CA HIS A 5 9.52 1.96 7.50
C HIS A 5 8.22 2.48 8.12
N GLU A 6 8.27 3.69 8.68
CA GLU A 6 7.11 4.37 9.25
C GLU A 6 6.35 5.06 8.11
N PHE A 7 5.16 4.55 7.80
CA PHE A 7 4.24 5.10 6.82
C PHE A 7 3.19 5.96 7.51
N LYS A 8 3.01 7.19 7.03
CA LYS A 8 2.05 8.14 7.61
C LYS A 8 0.75 8.14 6.82
N GLN A 9 -0.32 8.61 7.45
CA GLN A 9 -1.61 8.78 6.78
C GLN A 9 -1.45 9.68 5.54
N ASN A 10 -2.04 9.25 4.42
CA ASN A 10 -1.95 9.82 3.08
C ASN A 10 -0.58 9.70 2.39
N ASP A 11 0.41 9.00 2.97
CA ASP A 11 1.59 8.61 2.20
C ASP A 11 1.15 7.73 1.03
N LEU A 12 1.61 8.06 -0.17
CA LEU A 12 1.37 7.24 -1.35
C LEU A 12 2.39 6.11 -1.37
N VAL A 13 1.91 4.90 -1.56
CA VAL A 13 2.75 3.70 -1.60
C VAL A 13 2.43 2.85 -2.82
N ILE A 14 3.45 2.12 -3.27
CA ILE A 14 3.35 1.06 -4.27
C ILE A 14 4.02 -0.19 -3.74
N LEU A 15 3.61 -1.34 -4.25
CA LEU A 15 4.36 -2.57 -4.06
C LEU A 15 5.75 -2.45 -4.69
N SER A 16 6.76 -2.88 -3.95
CA SER A 16 8.15 -2.93 -4.38
C SER A 16 8.35 -3.94 -5.51
N ASN A 17 7.56 -5.02 -5.53
CA ASN A 17 7.54 -5.99 -6.61
C ASN A 17 6.46 -5.63 -7.66
N PRO A 18 6.83 -5.23 -8.89
CA PRO A 18 5.86 -4.85 -9.92
C PRO A 18 4.98 -6.01 -10.39
N GLN A 19 5.46 -7.26 -10.34
CA GLN A 19 4.65 -8.42 -10.70
C GLN A 19 3.54 -8.66 -9.67
N ALA A 20 3.87 -8.59 -8.38
CA ALA A 20 2.88 -8.68 -7.31
C ALA A 20 1.86 -7.53 -7.39
N ALA A 21 2.29 -6.33 -7.80
CA ALA A 21 1.39 -5.20 -8.02
C ALA A 21 0.37 -5.49 -9.14
N GLN A 22 0.82 -6.08 -10.24
CA GLN A 22 -0.04 -6.47 -11.36
C GLN A 22 -1.01 -7.59 -10.97
N GLU A 23 -0.53 -8.63 -10.29
CA GLU A 23 -1.37 -9.73 -9.80
C GLU A 23 -2.44 -9.23 -8.83
N LEU A 24 -2.07 -8.33 -7.91
CA LEU A 24 -3.00 -7.78 -6.93
C LEU A 24 -4.05 -6.87 -7.60
N ALA A 25 -3.66 -6.07 -8.60
CA ALA A 25 -4.58 -5.25 -9.39
C ALA A 25 -5.49 -6.10 -10.30
N ALA A 26 -4.99 -7.21 -10.84
CA ALA A 26 -5.80 -8.15 -11.60
C ALA A 26 -6.85 -8.85 -10.72
N ALA A 27 -6.51 -9.16 -9.47
CA ALA A 27 -7.43 -9.73 -8.50
C ALA A 27 -8.41 -8.70 -7.90
N ASN A 28 -8.04 -7.41 -7.91
CA ASN A 28 -8.83 -6.31 -7.34
C ASN A 28 -8.87 -5.15 -8.36
N PRO A 29 -9.85 -5.13 -9.27
CA PRO A 29 -9.91 -4.15 -10.35
C PRO A 29 -10.05 -2.70 -9.86
N ASP A 30 -10.47 -2.51 -8.62
CA ASP A 30 -10.58 -1.20 -7.97
C ASP A 30 -9.26 -0.71 -7.38
N ILE A 31 -8.17 -1.48 -7.45
CA ILE A 31 -6.86 -1.00 -7.00
C ILE A 31 -6.29 -0.02 -8.03
N ASP A 32 -6.17 1.24 -7.63
CA ASP A 32 -5.52 2.30 -8.40
C ASP A 32 -4.20 2.67 -7.71
N TRP A 33 -3.10 2.16 -8.24
CA TRP A 33 -1.78 2.51 -7.75
C TRP A 33 -1.38 3.92 -8.25
N PRO A 34 -0.80 4.77 -7.41
CA PRO A 34 -0.41 4.50 -6.04
C PRO A 34 -1.53 4.68 -5.02
N VAL A 35 -1.49 3.85 -3.97
CA VAL A 35 -2.53 3.84 -2.95
C VAL A 35 -2.16 4.70 -1.74
N PRO A 36 -3.11 5.47 -1.18
CA PRO A 36 -2.86 6.26 0.02
C PRO A 36 -2.97 5.41 1.30
N VAL A 37 -2.00 5.58 2.19
CA VAL A 37 -1.98 4.95 3.52
C VAL A 37 -3.05 5.55 4.43
N ILE A 38 -3.70 4.70 5.21
CA ILE A 38 -4.68 5.03 6.23
C ILE A 38 -4.01 5.01 7.59
N SER A 39 -3.38 3.88 7.93
CA SER A 39 -2.71 3.63 9.20
C SER A 39 -1.74 2.45 9.08
N GLN A 40 -0.81 2.36 10.04
CA GLN A 40 0.13 1.26 10.15
C GLN A 40 0.05 0.64 11.54
N TYR A 41 0.02 -0.70 11.58
CA TYR A 41 0.06 -1.51 12.80
C TYR A 41 1.22 -2.51 12.69
N GLY A 42 2.37 -2.15 13.24
CA GLY A 42 3.60 -2.93 13.11
C GLY A 42 4.02 -3.05 11.65
N GLN A 43 4.04 -4.27 11.11
CA GLN A 43 4.37 -4.51 9.70
C GLN A 43 3.15 -4.46 8.75
N ARG A 44 1.93 -4.23 9.26
CA ARG A 44 0.72 -4.18 8.43
C ARG A 44 0.38 -2.72 8.14
N VAL A 45 0.25 -2.38 6.87
CA VAL A 45 -0.08 -1.03 6.40
C VAL A 45 -1.44 -1.09 5.72
N HIS A 46 -2.41 -0.37 6.28
CA HIS A 46 -3.75 -0.28 5.74
C HIS A 46 -3.76 0.86 4.74
N CYS A 47 -4.16 0.57 3.50
CA CYS A 47 -4.22 1.55 2.42
C CYS A 47 -5.62 1.56 1.82
N TRP A 48 -6.02 2.68 1.22
CA TRP A 48 -7.20 2.71 0.36
C TRP A 48 -6.90 1.96 -0.92
N ASN A 49 -7.82 1.13 -1.42
CA ASN A 49 -7.61 0.47 -2.71
C ASN A 49 -7.66 1.47 -3.87
N SER A 50 -8.52 2.49 -3.77
CA SER A 50 -8.73 3.49 -4.81
C SER A 50 -8.69 4.90 -4.25
N GLN A 51 -8.54 5.88 -5.15
CA GLN A 51 -8.67 7.30 -4.79
C GLN A 51 -10.06 7.67 -4.27
N ARG A 52 -11.08 6.86 -4.55
CA ARG A 52 -12.45 7.05 -4.03
C ARG A 52 -12.59 6.63 -2.57
N ARG A 53 -11.59 5.94 -2.01
CA ARG A 53 -11.52 5.54 -0.59
C ARG A 53 -12.71 4.68 -0.15
N GLU A 54 -13.18 3.81 -1.05
CA GLU A 54 -14.37 2.99 -0.81
C GLU A 54 -14.01 1.65 -0.14
N PHE A 55 -12.83 1.10 -0.41
CA PHE A 55 -12.37 -0.14 0.22
C PHE A 55 -10.91 -0.03 0.70
N THR A 56 -10.54 -0.91 1.60
CA THR A 56 -9.20 -0.96 2.20
C THR A 56 -8.47 -2.22 1.82
N ILE A 57 -7.19 -2.10 1.48
CA ILE A 57 -6.26 -3.23 1.34
C ILE A 57 -5.25 -3.20 2.46
N THR A 58 -4.79 -4.37 2.88
CA THR A 58 -3.69 -4.50 3.85
C THR A 58 -2.45 -4.97 3.13
N LEU A 59 -1.38 -4.19 3.22
CA LEU A 59 -0.08 -4.48 2.61
C LEU A 59 0.99 -4.67 3.70
N SER A 60 2.08 -5.37 3.39
CA SER A 60 3.21 -5.45 4.29
C SER A 60 4.12 -4.23 4.13
N ALA A 61 4.53 -3.64 5.25
CA ALA A 61 5.51 -2.56 5.33
C ALA A 61 6.86 -2.92 4.67
N THR A 62 7.19 -4.21 4.57
CA THR A 62 8.41 -4.70 3.91
C THR A 62 8.26 -4.89 2.41
N GLU A 63 7.03 -4.94 1.91
CA GLU A 63 6.71 -5.21 0.50
C GLU A 63 6.31 -3.96 -0.27
N ILE A 64 6.16 -2.83 0.44
CA ILE A 64 5.77 -1.56 -0.16
C ILE A 64 6.88 -0.52 0.00
N ARG A 65 6.86 0.47 -0.89
CA ARG A 65 7.73 1.64 -0.84
C ARG A 65 6.92 2.91 -1.03
N LYS A 66 7.35 3.97 -0.35
CA LYS A 66 6.81 5.31 -0.52
C LYS A 66 7.25 5.88 -1.88
N ILE A 67 6.39 6.72 -2.44
CA ILE A 67 6.65 7.50 -3.64
C ILE A 67 6.59 8.95 -3.17
N ASP A 68 7.72 9.64 -3.31
CA ASP A 68 7.88 11.06 -3.00
C ASP A 68 7.19 11.92 -4.08
#